data_AF-A0A239F1V7-F1
#
_entry.id   AF-A0A239F1V7-F1
#
_cell.length_a   1.000
_cell.length_b   1.000
_cell.length_c   1.000
_cell.angle_alpha   90.00
_cell.angle_beta   90.00
_cell.angle_gamma   90.00
#
_symmetry.space_group_name_H-M   'P 1'
#
loop_
_entity.id
_entity.type
_entity.pdbx_description
1 polymer ?
#
loop_
_entity_poly.entity_id
_entity_poly.type
_entity_poly.pdbx_seq_one_letter_code
_entity_poly.pdbx_strand_id
1 'polypeptide(L)'
;MEIQRFDTAVVFIDPQNDVLSEKGTSWAVVGASVTENGTVENMCVESHLREFLEQGFETAVVRDATAGPRHPDWGDGYEAAIINYRYLAHAVPSTEETVERMLR
;
A
#
# COMPACT_ATOMS: atom_id res chain seq x y z
N MET A 1 1.34 -13.62 12.40
CA MET A 1 0.00 -13.01 12.51
C MET A 1 -1.02 -14.04 12.06
N GLU A 2 -1.92 -14.44 12.95
CA GLU A 2 -3.14 -15.18 12.59
C GLU A 2 -4.22 -14.16 12.22
N ILE A 3 -4.92 -14.35 11.10
CA ILE A 3 -5.98 -13.43 10.66
C ILE A 3 -7.29 -13.88 11.30
N GLN A 4 -7.81 -13.11 12.25
CA GLN A 4 -9.11 -13.40 12.87
C GLN A 4 -10.16 -12.40 12.38
N ARG A 5 -11.36 -12.89 12.08
CA ARG A 5 -12.43 -12.07 11.48
C ARG A 5 -12.94 -10.93 12.36
N PHE A 6 -12.68 -10.97 13.66
CA PHE A 6 -13.27 -10.05 14.63
C PHE A 6 -12.31 -8.94 15.08
N ASP A 7 -11.00 -9.07 14.85
CA ASP A 7 -9.98 -8.11 15.30
C ASP A 7 -8.96 -7.72 14.21
N THR A 8 -8.99 -8.38 13.04
CA THR A 8 -8.06 -8.11 11.95
C THR A 8 -8.77 -7.31 10.85
N ALA A 9 -8.32 -6.08 10.63
CA ALA A 9 -8.80 -5.25 9.53
C ALA A 9 -7.98 -5.51 8.25
N VAL A 10 -8.67 -5.73 7.13
CA VAL A 10 -8.05 -5.90 5.82
C VAL A 10 -8.36 -4.66 5.01
N VAL A 11 -7.35 -3.83 4.79
CA VAL A 11 -7.49 -2.56 4.09
C VAL A 11 -7.10 -2.76 2.63
N PHE A 12 -8.11 -2.81 1.75
CA PHE A 12 -7.92 -2.75 0.31
C PHE A 12 -8.07 -1.30 -0.14
N ILE A 13 -6.97 -0.68 -0.57
CA ILE A 13 -6.96 0.63 -1.21
C ILE A 13 -6.29 0.47 -2.56
N ASP A 14 -7.09 0.37 -3.61
CA ASP A 14 -6.59 0.39 -4.98
C ASP A 14 -7.24 1.50 -5.82
N PRO A 15 -6.70 2.72 -5.74
CA PRO A 15 -6.49 3.53 -6.91
C PRO A 15 -5.06 3.34 -7.47
N GLN A 16 -4.18 2.59 -6.80
CA GLN A 16 -2.74 2.60 -7.11
C GLN A 16 -2.39 1.92 -8.43
N ASN A 17 -3.00 0.77 -8.75
CA ASN A 17 -2.79 0.06 -10.01
C ASN A 17 -3.60 0.65 -11.17
N ASP A 18 -4.82 1.12 -10.89
CA ASP A 18 -5.74 1.61 -11.94
C ASP A 18 -5.63 3.12 -12.21
N VAL A 19 -5.30 3.93 -11.21
CA VAL A 19 -5.33 5.41 -11.27
C VAL A 19 -3.92 6.01 -11.15
N LEU A 20 -3.06 5.43 -10.30
CA LEU A 20 -1.74 6.02 -9.98
C LEU A 20 -0.56 5.34 -10.70
N SER A 21 -0.83 4.40 -11.61
CA SER A 21 0.18 3.72 -12.42
C SER A 21 0.12 4.21 -13.85
N GLU A 22 1.28 4.43 -14.49
CA GLU A 22 1.37 4.75 -15.93
C GLU A 22 0.72 3.69 -16.83
N LYS A 23 0.62 2.46 -16.33
CA LYS A 23 -0.01 1.33 -17.04
C LYS A 23 -1.47 1.11 -16.60
N GLY A 24 -1.98 1.94 -15.70
CA GLY A 24 -3.32 1.83 -15.13
C GLY A 24 -4.41 2.29 -16.10
N THR A 25 -5.58 1.68 -15.98
CA THR A 25 -6.71 1.88 -16.90
C THR A 25 -7.21 3.34 -16.93
N SER A 26 -6.99 4.10 -15.86
CA SER A 26 -7.41 5.50 -15.72
C SER A 26 -6.28 6.51 -16.00
N TRP A 27 -5.05 6.07 -16.28
CA TRP A 27 -3.88 6.95 -16.42
C TRP A 27 -4.05 8.03 -17.48
N ALA A 28 -4.71 7.70 -18.59
CA ALA A 28 -4.99 8.65 -19.67
C ALA A 28 -5.84 9.86 -19.22
N VAL A 29 -6.63 9.71 -18.16
CA VAL A 29 -7.53 10.76 -17.64
C VAL A 29 -6.90 11.52 -16.46
N VAL A 30 -6.13 10.83 -15.63
CA VAL A 30 -5.69 11.36 -14.32
C VAL A 30 -4.18 11.57 -14.21
N GLY A 31 -3.38 11.00 -15.12
CA GLY A 31 -1.92 10.92 -14.99
C GLY A 31 -1.23 12.27 -14.83
N ALA A 32 -1.65 13.28 -15.60
CA ALA A 32 -1.12 14.64 -15.47
C ALA A 32 -1.37 15.23 -14.07
N SER A 33 -2.58 15.07 -13.53
CA SER A 33 -2.94 15.55 -12.18
C SER A 33 -2.21 14.76 -11.10
N VAL A 34 -2.04 13.46 -11.29
CA VAL A 34 -1.32 12.57 -10.36
C VAL A 34 0.15 12.95 -10.27
N THR A 35 0.80 13.23 -11.40
CA THR A 35 2.19 13.69 -11.49
C THR A 35 2.36 15.11 -10.95
N GLU A 36 1.48 16.05 -11.32
CA GLU A 36 1.58 17.46 -10.89
C GLU A 36 1.42 17.62 -9.37
N ASN A 37 0.51 16.84 -8.76
CA ASN A 37 0.23 16.94 -7.33
C ASN A 37 1.07 15.99 -6.47
N GLY A 38 1.99 15.21 -7.06
CA GLY A 38 2.78 14.22 -6.34
C GLY A 38 1.89 13.20 -5.60
N THR A 39 0.79 12.76 -6.22
CA THR A 39 -0.23 11.94 -5.53
C THR A 39 0.27 10.53 -5.22
N VAL A 40 1.21 10.02 -6.01
CA VAL A 40 1.86 8.71 -5.76
C VAL A 40 2.82 8.83 -4.57
N GLU A 41 3.47 9.97 -4.44
CA GLU A 41 4.41 10.38 -3.40
C GLU A 41 3.70 10.66 -2.06
N ASN A 42 2.43 11.06 -2.10
CA ASN A 42 1.57 11.27 -0.93
C ASN A 42 0.89 9.96 -0.49
N MET A 43 1.69 9.07 0.10
CA MET A 43 1.37 7.70 0.51
C MET A 43 0.07 7.55 1.32
N CYS A 44 -1.04 7.24 0.66
CA CYS A 44 -2.28 6.83 1.34
C CYS A 44 -2.04 5.59 2.22
N VAL A 45 -1.24 4.63 1.76
CA VAL A 45 -1.04 3.36 2.48
C VAL A 45 -0.33 3.56 3.82
N GLU A 46 0.76 4.33 3.87
CA GLU A 46 1.48 4.58 5.14
C GLU A 46 0.65 5.42 6.11
N SER A 47 -0.06 6.44 5.61
CA SER A 47 -0.93 7.27 6.45
C SER A 47 -2.03 6.44 7.11
N HIS A 48 -2.72 5.59 6.35
CA HIS A 48 -3.77 4.72 6.91
C HIS A 48 -3.18 3.63 7.81
N LEU A 49 -2.00 3.08 7.47
CA LEU A 49 -1.30 2.14 8.35
C LEU A 49 -1.07 2.77 9.72
N ARG A 50 -0.54 3.99 9.77
CA ARG A 50 -0.28 4.72 11.02
C ARG A 50 -1.57 5.01 11.77
N GLU A 51 -2.61 5.47 11.08
CA GLU A 51 -3.93 5.70 11.69
C GLU A 51 -4.49 4.41 12.33
N PHE A 52 -4.46 3.28 11.64
CA PHE A 52 -4.97 2.02 12.19
C PHE A 52 -4.12 1.49 13.34
N LEU A 53 -2.79 1.67 13.28
CA LEU A 53 -1.91 1.38 14.42
C LEU A 53 -2.27 2.24 15.63
N GLU A 54 -2.52 3.53 15.43
CA GLU A 54 -2.92 4.46 16.50
C GLU A 54 -4.30 4.11 17.10
N GLN A 55 -5.20 3.56 16.29
CA GLN A 55 -6.49 3.04 16.75
C GLN A 55 -6.39 1.65 17.41
N GLY A 56 -5.20 1.04 17.47
CA GLY A 56 -4.93 -0.21 18.17
C GLY A 56 -5.24 -1.48 17.36
N PHE A 57 -5.35 -1.39 16.03
CA PHE A 57 -5.56 -2.55 15.17
C PHE A 57 -4.26 -3.32 14.92
N GLU A 58 -4.36 -4.64 14.77
CA GLU A 58 -3.32 -5.42 14.11
C GLU A 58 -3.37 -5.18 12.60
N THR A 59 -2.26 -4.74 12.04
CA THR A 59 -2.16 -4.26 10.66
C THR A 59 -1.23 -5.12 9.82
N ALA A 60 -1.66 -5.45 8.60
CA ALA A 60 -0.82 -6.05 7.58
C ALA A 60 -0.83 -5.22 6.30
N VAL A 61 0.32 -5.11 5.63
CA VAL A 61 0.46 -4.44 4.33
C VAL A 61 0.84 -5.46 3.26
N VAL A 62 0.01 -5.62 2.24
CA VAL A 62 0.23 -6.61 1.17
C VAL A 62 1.21 -6.04 0.15
N ARG A 63 2.47 -6.48 0.18
CA ARG A 63 3.60 -5.81 -0.50
C ARG A 63 3.42 -5.64 -2.01
N ASP A 64 2.99 -6.70 -2.68
CA ASP A 64 2.77 -6.75 -4.14
C ASP A 64 1.41 -6.18 -4.56
N ALA A 65 0.60 -5.71 -3.61
CA ALA A 65 -0.63 -4.95 -3.84
C ALA A 65 -0.44 -3.45 -3.52
N THR A 66 0.80 -2.99 -3.35
CA THR A 66 1.14 -1.58 -3.13
C THR A 66 2.15 -1.10 -4.17
N ALA A 67 2.20 0.21 -4.41
CA ALA A 67 3.17 0.83 -5.28
C ALA A 67 3.83 2.04 -4.60
N GLY A 68 4.97 2.46 -5.14
CA GLY A 68 5.67 3.67 -4.72
C GLY A 68 6.26 4.39 -5.93
N PRO A 69 6.46 5.71 -5.82
CA PRO A 69 7.01 6.53 -6.90
C PRO A 69 8.48 6.18 -7.15
N ARG A 70 8.95 6.38 -8.39
CA ARG A 70 10.38 6.27 -8.73
C ARG A 70 10.86 7.62 -9.23
N HIS A 71 11.82 8.20 -8.53
CA HIS A 71 12.38 9.50 -8.89
C HIS A 71 13.80 9.33 -9.45
N PRO A 72 14.17 9.98 -10.57
CA PRO A 72 15.49 9.84 -11.18
C PRO A 72 16.64 10.20 -10.23
N ASP A 73 16.44 11.20 -9.36
CA ASP A 73 17.50 11.69 -8.45
C ASP A 73 17.34 11.21 -6.99
N TRP A 74 16.13 10.83 -6.57
CA TRP A 74 15.83 10.55 -5.14
C TRP A 74 15.70 9.06 -4.86
N GLY A 75 15.62 8.23 -5.91
CA GLY A 75 15.60 6.78 -5.80
C GLY A 75 14.22 6.16 -5.87
N ASP A 76 14.13 4.92 -5.39
CA ASP A 76 12.92 4.10 -5.45
C ASP A 76 12.10 4.26 -4.15
N GLY A 77 10.99 4.98 -4.23
CA GLY A 77 10.08 5.21 -3.12
C GLY A 77 9.30 3.96 -2.70
N TYR A 78 9.14 2.95 -3.58
CA TYR A 78 8.55 1.67 -3.20
C TYR A 78 9.46 0.91 -2.23
N GLU A 79 10.77 0.84 -2.52
CA GLU A 79 11.72 0.18 -1.63
C GLU A 79 11.79 0.87 -0.26
N ALA A 80 11.77 2.22 -0.25
CA ALA A 80 11.69 2.99 0.99
C ALA A 80 10.40 2.67 1.79
N ALA A 81 9.25 2.59 1.11
CA ALA A 81 7.98 2.23 1.72
C ALA A 81 8.00 0.82 2.33
N ILE A 82 8.55 -0.17 1.63
CA ILE A 82 8.67 -1.54 2.15
C ILE A 82 9.52 -1.59 3.42
N ILE A 83 10.60 -0.81 3.49
CA ILE A 83 11.41 -0.71 4.71
C ILE A 83 10.55 -0.17 5.86
N ASN A 84 9.82 0.93 5.63
CA ASN A 84 8.94 1.51 6.65
C ASN A 84 7.87 0.51 7.11
N TYR A 85 7.20 -0.17 6.18
CA TYR A 85 6.17 -1.15 6.51
C TYR A 85 6.71 -2.31 7.36
N ARG A 86 7.95 -2.76 7.14
CA ARG A 86 8.56 -3.80 7.97
C ARG A 86 8.84 -3.36 9.41
N TYR A 87 9.00 -2.05 9.65
CA TYR A 87 9.15 -1.50 10.99
C TYR A 87 7.80 -1.22 11.68
N LEU A 88 6.77 -0.86 10.89
CA LEU A 88 5.50 -0.36 11.41
C LEU A 88 4.40 -1.44 11.46
N ALA A 89 4.23 -2.21 10.39
CA ALA A 89 3.15 -3.19 10.27
C ALA A 89 3.48 -4.49 11.00
N HIS A 90 2.46 -5.21 11.43
CA HIS A 90 2.59 -6.51 12.10
C HIS A 90 2.94 -7.63 11.11
N ALA A 91 2.59 -7.46 9.82
CA ALA A 91 2.98 -8.35 8.74
C ALA A 91 3.07 -7.63 7.39
N VAL A 92 3.97 -8.10 6.52
CA VAL A 92 4.13 -7.59 5.14
C VAL A 92 4.06 -8.74 4.11
N PRO A 93 2.92 -9.47 4.00
CA PRO A 93 2.78 -10.65 3.13
C PRO A 93 2.67 -10.29 1.64
N SER A 94 2.83 -11.28 0.75
CA SER A 94 2.35 -11.19 -0.63
C SER A 94 0.84 -11.38 -0.69
N THR A 95 0.26 -11.09 -1.85
CA THR A 95 -1.15 -11.31 -2.14
C THR A 95 -1.48 -12.79 -2.01
N GLU A 96 -0.64 -13.67 -2.54
CA GLU A 96 -0.79 -15.13 -2.41
C GLU A 96 -0.80 -15.57 -0.94
N GLU A 97 0.18 -15.16 -0.15
CA GLU A 97 0.25 -15.47 1.30
C GLU A 97 -0.97 -14.93 2.05
N THR A 98 -1.47 -13.76 1.66
CA THR A 98 -2.67 -13.14 2.25
C THR A 98 -3.91 -13.98 1.97
N VAL A 99 -4.13 -14.37 0.71
CA VAL A 99 -5.27 -15.17 0.30
C VAL A 99 -5.26 -16.54 0.98
N GLU A 100 -4.10 -17.21 1.02
CA GLU A 100 -3.96 -18.48 1.72
C GLU A 100 -4.32 -18.38 3.21
N ARG A 101 -3.96 -17.29 3.88
CA ARG A 101 -4.27 -17.07 5.30
C ARG A 101 -5.74 -16.75 5.55
N MET A 102 -6.42 -16.08 4.61
CA MET A 102 -7.86 -15.77 4.72
C MET A 102 -8.75 -16.97 4.48
N LEU A 103 -8.28 -17.95 3.70
CA LEU A 103 -9.04 -19.15 3.33
C LEU A 103 -8.90 -20.29 4.35
N ARG A 104 -8.03 -20.15 5.36
CA ARG A 104 -7.91 -21.06 6.50
C ARG A 104 -8.91 -20.70 7.59
#